data_AF-A0A519TVP4-F1
#
_entry.id   AF-A0A519TVP4-F1
#
_cell.length_a   1.000
_cell.length_b   1.000
_cell.length_c   1.000
_cell.angle_alpha   90.00
_cell.angle_beta   90.00
_cell.angle_gamma   90.00
#
_symmetry.space_group_name_H-M   'P 1'
#
loop_
_entity.id
_entity.type
_entity.pdbx_description
1 polymer ?
#
loop_
_entity_poly.entity_id
_entity_poly.type
_entity_poly.pdbx_seq_one_letter_code
_entity_poly.pdbx_strand_id
1 'polypeptide(L)' 'GNVTLELYDTDAAQGAARGAGIGAGIYASPKEAFNGLALISTMEPTAALQAKYQEMYSDWQQLLARETRPAELLLA' A
#
# COMPACT_ATOMS: atom_id res chain seq x y z
N GLY A 1 -10.76 5.85 3.44
CA GLY A 1 -9.50 6.14 2.71
C GLY A 1 -9.69 7.33 1.80
N ASN A 2 -8.69 8.21 1.67
CA ASN A 2 -8.74 9.39 0.81
C ASN A 2 -7.29 9.79 0.44
N VAL A 3 -6.66 9.01 -0.42
CA VAL A 3 -5.24 9.17 -0.78
C VAL A 3 -5.10 9.14 -2.30
N THR A 4 -4.39 10.11 -2.83
CA THR A 4 -4.02 10.20 -4.24
C THR A 4 -3.04 9.08 -4.60
N LEU A 5 -3.30 8.41 -5.71
CA LEU A 5 -2.44 7.35 -6.23
C LEU A 5 -1.49 7.93 -7.30
N GLU A 6 -0.20 7.72 -7.12
CA GLU A 6 0.83 8.00 -8.12
C GLU A 6 1.37 6.68 -8.69
N LEU A 7 1.36 6.54 -10.02
CA LEU A 7 1.89 5.38 -10.73
C LEU A 7 3.25 5.73 -11.32
N TYR A 8 4.29 5.01 -10.92
CA TYR A 8 5.66 5.21 -11.43
C TYR A 8 6.08 4.08 -12.37
N ASP A 9 6.93 4.40 -13.34
CA ASP A 9 7.59 3.44 -14.22
C ASP A 9 8.70 2.73 -13.44
N THR A 10 8.36 1.55 -12.91
CA THR A 10 9.25 0.70 -12.13
C THR A 10 8.80 -0.75 -12.23
N ASP A 11 9.74 -1.66 -12.02
CA ASP A 11 9.47 -3.09 -11.88
C ASP A 11 10.02 -3.65 -10.55
N ALA A 12 9.72 -4.92 -10.28
CA ALA A 12 10.15 -5.60 -9.05
C ALA A 12 11.68 -5.74 -8.96
N ALA A 13 12.38 -5.91 -10.09
CA ALA A 13 13.82 -6.06 -10.10
C ALA A 13 14.53 -4.74 -9.76
N GLN A 14 14.07 -3.62 -10.33
CA GLN A 14 14.55 -2.28 -9.99
C GLN A 14 14.29 -1.95 -8.52
N GLY A 15 13.10 -2.26 -8.01
CA GLY A 15 12.77 -2.08 -6.60
C GLY A 15 13.70 -2.86 -5.67
N ALA A 16 13.95 -4.14 -5.98
CA ALA A 16 14.86 -4.98 -5.21
C ALA A 16 16.31 -4.45 -5.25
N ALA A 17 16.80 -4.05 -6.43
CA ALA A 17 18.14 -3.49 -6.58
C ALA A 17 18.31 -2.19 -5.79
N ARG A 18 17.33 -1.27 -5.83
CA ARG A 18 17.33 -0.03 -5.05
C ARG A 18 17.32 -0.34 -3.54
N GLY A 19 16.50 -1.28 -3.10
CA GLY A 19 16.44 -1.73 -1.70
C GLY A 19 17.79 -2.29 -1.21
N ALA A 20 18.45 -3.13 -2.03
CA ALA A 20 19.79 -3.63 -1.74
C ALA A 20 20.81 -2.49 -1.67
N GLY A 21 20.75 -1.53 -2.60
CA GLY A 21 21.63 -0.36 -2.59
C GLY A 21 21.46 0.52 -1.35
N ILE A 22 20.23 0.68 -0.84
CA ILE A 22 19.99 1.34 0.45
C ILE A 22 20.66 0.57 1.58
N GLY A 23 20.41 -0.74 1.68
CA GLY A 23 20.98 -1.59 2.73
C GLY A 23 22.52 -1.66 2.70
N ALA A 24 23.11 -1.56 1.50
CA ALA A 24 24.55 -1.52 1.29
C ALA A 24 25.19 -0.13 1.49
N GLY A 25 24.39 0.91 1.76
CA GLY A 25 24.89 2.28 1.95
C GLY A 25 25.37 2.95 0.66
N ILE A 26 24.93 2.48 -0.51
CA ILE A 26 25.28 3.07 -1.81
C ILE A 26 24.62 4.44 -1.98
N TYR A 27 23.41 4.63 -1.42
CA TYR A 27 22.69 5.89 -1.43
C TYR A 27 22.86 6.62 -0.11
N ALA A 28 23.05 7.94 -0.16
CA ALA A 28 23.12 8.84 0.98
C ALA A 28 21.77 8.94 1.72
N SER A 29 20.66 8.62 1.06
CA SER A 29 19.34 8.52 1.69
C SER A 29 18.39 7.61 0.91
N PRO A 30 17.31 7.10 1.53
CA PRO A 30 16.26 6.40 0.80
C PRO A 30 15.68 7.23 -0.35
N LYS A 31 15.50 8.55 -0.16
CA LYS A 31 14.98 9.45 -1.21
C LYS A 31 15.85 9.45 -2.45
N GLU A 32 17.18 9.43 -2.28
CA GLU A 32 18.11 9.36 -3.41
C GLU A 32 17.96 8.03 -4.18
N ALA A 33 17.71 6.93 -3.48
CA ALA A 33 17.46 5.64 -4.11
C ALA A 33 16.19 5.61 -4.97
N PHE A 34 15.28 6.58 -4.85
CA PHE A 34 14.09 6.73 -5.70
C PHE A 34 14.27 7.81 -6.78
N ASN A 35 15.42 8.49 -6.83
CA ASN A 35 15.70 9.44 -7.92
C ASN A 35 15.66 8.73 -9.27
N GLY A 36 15.08 9.43 -10.26
CA GLY A 36 14.96 8.96 -11.63
C GLY A 36 13.76 8.04 -11.92
N LEU A 37 12.88 7.77 -10.94
CA LEU A 37 11.59 7.14 -11.24
C LEU A 37 10.71 8.10 -12.03
N ALA A 38 10.22 7.65 -13.18
CA ALA A 38 9.33 8.44 -14.01
C ALA A 38 7.88 8.27 -13.54
N LEU A 39 7.21 9.37 -13.19
CA LEU A 39 5.79 9.37 -12.90
C LEU A 39 5.00 9.17 -14.21
N ILE A 40 4.21 8.11 -14.28
CA ILE A 40 3.35 7.77 -15.41
C ILE A 40 2.01 8.50 -15.27
N SER A 41 1.38 8.45 -14.09
CA SER A 41 0.07 9.07 -13.87
C SER A 41 -0.23 9.34 -12.40
N THR A 42 -1.18 10.24 -12.18
CA THR A 42 -1.74 10.57 -10.86
C THR A 42 -3.26 10.39 -10.93
N MET A 43 -3.84 9.72 -9.94
CA MET A 43 -5.27 9.46 -9.82
C MET A 43 -5.79 9.94 -8.47
N GLU A 44 -6.71 10.92 -8.51
CA GLU A 44 -7.35 11.45 -7.31
C GLU A 44 -8.53 10.57 -6.84
N PRO A 45 -8.79 10.50 -5.52
CA PRO A 45 -9.98 9.83 -5.01
C PRO A 45 -11.27 10.44 -5.60
N THR A 46 -12.16 9.57 -6.08
CA THR A 46 -13.49 10.02 -6.51
C THR A 46 -14.36 10.31 -5.29
N ALA A 47 -14.61 11.59 -5.01
CA ALA A 47 -15.35 12.04 -3.83
C ALA A 47 -16.70 11.32 -3.63
N ALA A 48 -17.45 11.13 -4.72
CA ALA A 48 -18.75 10.45 -4.70
C ALA A 48 -18.69 8.97 -4.25
N LEU A 49 -17.52 8.32 -4.33
CA LEU A 49 -17.35 6.92 -3.96
C LEU A 49 -16.80 6.73 -2.54
N GLN A 50 -16.38 7.79 -1.86
CA GLN A 50 -15.71 7.69 -0.56
C GLN A 50 -16.57 7.02 0.50
N ALA A 51 -17.82 7.47 0.66
CA ALA A 51 -18.75 6.91 1.64
C ALA A 51 -18.99 5.41 1.40
N LYS A 52 -19.20 5.03 0.13
CA LYS A 52 -19.38 3.63 -0.27
C LYS A 52 -18.17 2.76 0.06
N TYR A 53 -16.96 3.21 -0.26
CA TYR A 53 -15.76 2.45 0.09
C TYR A 53 -15.54 2.35 1.61
N GLN A 54 -15.92 3.38 2.38
CA GLN A 54 -15.82 3.33 3.83
C GLN A 54 -16.77 2.30 4.45
N GLU A 55 -18.01 2.23 3.95
CA GLU A 55 -18.99 1.20 4.33
C GLU A 55 -18.47 -0.19 4.00
N MET A 56 -18.06 -0.43 2.75
CA MET A 56 -17.54 -1.73 2.31
C MET A 56 -16.30 -2.17 3.09
N TYR A 57 -15.42 -1.23 3.46
CA TYR A 57 -14.26 -1.53 4.30
C TYR A 57 -14.67 -1.94 5.72
N SER A 58 -15.64 -1.23 6.32
CA SER A 58 -16.20 -1.60 7.63
C SER A 58 -16.80 -3.02 7.62
N ASP A 59 -17.58 -3.34 6.59
CA ASP A 59 -18.17 -4.67 6.44
C ASP A 59 -17.09 -5.75 6.29
N TRP A 60 -16.05 -5.48 5.49
CA TRP A 60 -14.91 -6.38 5.35
C TRP A 60 -14.17 -6.58 6.68
N GLN A 61 -14.00 -5.53 7.49
CA GLN A 61 -13.37 -5.66 8.81
C GLN A 61 -14.18 -6.55 9.76
N GLN A 62 -15.50 -6.39 9.77
CA GLN A 62 -16.39 -7.24 10.57
C GLN A 62 -16.29 -8.71 10.13
N LEU A 63 -16.28 -8.95 8.81
CA LEU A 63 -16.10 -10.28 8.25
C LEU A 63 -14.73 -10.87 8.63
N LEU A 64 -13.64 -10.11 8.42
CA LEU A 64 -12.30 -10.55 8.76
C LEU A 64 -12.20 -10.91 10.24
N ALA A 65 -12.70 -10.05 11.13
CA ALA A 65 -12.73 -10.32 12.57
C ALA A 65 -13.50 -11.61 12.87
N ARG A 66 -14.65 -11.84 12.22
CA ARG A 66 -15.44 -13.06 12.40
C ARG A 66 -14.66 -14.32 12.03
N GLU A 67 -13.99 -14.30 10.87
CA GLU A 67 -13.27 -15.44 10.29
C GLU A 67 -11.88 -15.68 10.91
N THR A 68 -11.26 -14.65 11.47
CA THR A 68 -9.94 -14.75 12.11
C THR A 68 -10.02 -14.89 13.63
N ARG A 69 -11.23 -15.06 14.18
CA ARG A 69 -11.40 -15.35 15.61
C ARG A 69 -10.62 -16.62 15.98
N PRO A 70 -9.74 -16.56 16.98
CA PRO A 70 -9.03 -17.73 17.48
C PRO A 70 -10.03 -18.83 17.88
N ALA A 71 -9.76 -20.08 17.49
CA ALA A 71 -10.63 -21.23 17.76
C ALA A 71 -10.91 -21.43 19.26
N GLU A 72 -10.01 -20.96 20.13
CA GLU A 72 -10.12 -21.02 21.59
C GLU A 72 -11.33 -20.25 22.14
N LEU A 73 -11.85 -19.26 21.40
CA LEU A 73 -13.02 -18.46 21.80
C LEU A 73 -14.36 -19.01 21.28
N LEU A 74 -14.36 -20.12 20.53
CA LEU A 74 -15.58 -20.76 20.00
C LEU A 74 -16.11 -21.90 20.88
N LEU A 75 -15.37 -22.29 21.93
CA LEU A 75 -15.70 -23.40 22.84
C LEU A 75 -16.21 -22.94 24.22
N ALA A 76 -16.42 -21.63 24.42
CA ALA A 76 -16.98 -21.04 25.65
C ALA A 76 -18.46 -20.70 25.47
#